data_AF-A0A949H9C2-F1
#
_entry.id   AF-A0A949H9C2-F1
#
_cell.length_a   1.000
_cell.length_b   1.000
_cell.length_c   1.000
_cell.angle_alpha   90.00
_cell.angle_beta   90.00
_cell.angle_gamma   90.00
#
_symmetry.space_group_name_H-M   'P 1'
#
loop_
_entity.id
_entity.type
_entity.pdbx_description
1 polymer ?
#
loop_
_entity_poly.entity_id
_entity_poly.type
_entity_poly.pdbx_seq_one_letter_code
_entity_poly.pdbx_strand_id
1 'polypeptide(L)'
;GPFPNLKNLGFRVPAMVVSPFAPQKVETAGPYEHTSVLRMIEWRWDLEPMTIRDAQAKNLADALDFSTRRDAVELPAFTPPPPSACVNTNHFG
;
A
#
# COMPACT_ATOMS: atom_id res chain seq x y z
N GLY A 1 -7.61 -14.34 28.92
CA GLY A 1 -6.71 -15.26 28.20
C GLY A 1 -5.35 -14.63 28.05
N PRO A 2 -4.31 -15.33 27.55
CA PRO A 2 -3.01 -14.72 27.31
C PRO A 2 -3.13 -13.65 26.22
N PHE A 3 -2.50 -12.50 26.42
CA PHE A 3 -2.44 -11.47 25.38
C PHE A 3 -1.63 -11.99 24.18
N PRO A 4 -2.10 -11.82 22.93
CA PRO A 4 -1.34 -12.22 21.75
C PRO A 4 -0.04 -11.41 21.67
N ASN A 5 1.09 -12.09 21.48
CA ASN A 5 2.41 -11.46 21.45
C ASN A 5 2.77 -10.77 20.12
N LEU A 6 1.90 -10.88 19.10
CA LEU A 6 1.98 -10.25 17.77
C LEU A 6 3.29 -10.46 16.99
N LYS A 7 4.17 -11.38 17.41
CA LYS A 7 5.48 -11.59 16.77
C LYS A 7 5.40 -12.34 15.43
N ASN A 8 4.27 -12.98 15.14
CA ASN A 8 4.09 -13.83 13.97
C ASN A 8 3.50 -13.03 12.79
N LEU A 9 4.38 -12.63 11.87
CA LEU A 9 4.02 -11.86 10.67
C LEU A 9 3.63 -12.73 9.46
N GLY A 10 3.89 -14.03 9.52
CA GLY A 10 3.66 -14.95 8.39
C GLY A 10 4.73 -14.83 7.30
N PHE A 11 4.37 -15.18 6.07
CA PHE A 11 5.27 -15.12 4.92
C PHE A 11 5.54 -13.67 4.49
N ARG A 12 6.76 -13.41 4.02
CA ARG A 12 7.11 -12.09 3.46
C ARG A 12 6.52 -11.95 2.06
N VAL A 13 5.92 -10.79 1.82
CA VAL A 13 5.47 -10.35 0.51
C VAL A 13 6.19 -9.06 0.13
N PRO A 14 6.38 -8.77 -1.17
CA PRO A 14 6.88 -7.46 -1.58
C PRO A 14 5.87 -6.36 -1.20
N ALA A 15 6.37 -5.20 -0.82
CA ALA A 15 5.59 -4.00 -0.54
C ALA A 15 6.22 -2.81 -1.26
N MET A 16 5.39 -1.96 -1.85
CA MET A 16 5.82 -0.74 -2.56
C MET A 16 4.92 0.42 -2.14
N VAL A 17 5.52 1.59 -1.94
CA VAL A 17 4.81 2.84 -1.69
C VAL A 17 5.10 3.78 -2.85
N VAL A 18 4.06 4.18 -3.58
CA VAL A 18 4.17 5.09 -4.72
C VAL A 18 3.43 6.37 -4.37
N SER A 19 4.16 7.49 -4.36
CA SER A 19 3.64 8.80 -3.96
C SER A 19 4.53 9.92 -4.52
N PRO A 20 4.01 11.13 -4.75
CA PRO A 20 4.83 12.31 -4.99
C PRO A 20 5.84 12.59 -3.87
N PHE A 21 5.55 12.13 -2.65
CA PHE A 21 6.42 12.27 -1.47
C PHE A 21 7.34 11.06 -1.26
N ALA A 22 7.30 10.06 -2.15
CA ALA A 22 8.13 8.87 -2.01
C ALA A 22 9.56 9.14 -2.53
N PRO A 23 10.59 9.04 -1.69
CA PRO A 23 11.98 9.09 -2.15
C PRO A 23 12.30 7.86 -3.01
N GLN A 24 13.25 8.02 -3.94
CA GLN A 24 13.75 6.91 -4.76
C GLN A 24 14.77 6.09 -3.95
N LYS A 25 14.25 5.24 -3.03
CA LYS A 25 15.07 4.36 -2.18
C LYS A 25 14.36 3.04 -1.90
N VAL A 26 15.14 2.06 -1.45
CA VAL A 26 14.61 0.88 -0.77
C VAL A 26 14.55 1.18 0.72
N GLU A 27 13.38 1.02 1.32
CA GLU A 27 13.21 1.25 2.75
C GLU A 27 13.63 0.00 3.55
N THR A 28 14.62 0.17 4.44
CA THR A 28 15.22 -0.94 5.21
C THR A 28 14.84 -0.94 6.68
N ALA A 29 14.18 0.11 7.20
CA ALA A 29 13.82 0.23 8.61
C ALA A 29 12.61 -0.64 9.03
N GLY A 30 12.36 -1.74 8.33
CA GLY A 30 11.27 -2.68 8.62
C GLY A 30 11.50 -3.53 9.89
N PRO A 31 10.61 -4.50 10.16
CA PRO A 31 9.59 -4.99 9.26
C PRO A 31 8.37 -4.08 9.17
N TYR A 32 7.82 -3.94 7.96
CA TYR A 32 6.43 -3.55 7.75
C TYR A 32 5.58 -4.81 7.61
N GLU A 33 4.34 -4.74 8.05
CA GLU A 33 3.38 -5.84 7.98
C GLU A 33 2.06 -5.38 7.35
N HIS A 34 1.11 -6.29 7.13
CA HIS A 34 -0.15 -5.94 6.47
C HIS A 34 -0.91 -4.82 7.16
N THR A 35 -0.89 -4.79 8.50
CA THR A 35 -1.56 -3.75 9.29
C THR A 35 -0.81 -2.41 9.29
N SER A 36 0.41 -2.32 8.73
CA SER A 36 1.09 -1.03 8.49
C SER A 36 0.29 -0.12 7.54
N VAL A 37 -0.53 -0.71 6.66
CA VAL A 37 -1.48 0.05 5.82
C VAL A 37 -2.57 0.68 6.68
N LEU A 38 -3.17 -0.09 7.59
CA LEU A 38 -4.18 0.42 8.52
C LEU A 38 -3.59 1.50 9.42
N ARG A 39 -2.38 1.27 9.95
CA ARG A 39 -1.69 2.24 10.79
C ARG A 39 -1.47 3.59 10.09
N MET A 40 -1.16 3.57 8.79
CA MET A 40 -1.03 4.80 8.00
C MET A 40 -2.37 5.49 7.78
N ILE A 41 -3.45 4.75 7.56
CA ILE A 41 -4.81 5.28 7.44
C ILE A 41 -5.22 5.94 8.76
N GLU A 42 -5.10 5.23 9.88
CA GLU A 42 -5.38 5.75 11.22
C GLU A 42 -4.66 7.06 11.49
N TRP A 43 -3.35 7.10 11.24
CA TRP A 43 -2.56 8.33 11.39
C TRP A 43 -3.02 9.45 10.47
N ARG A 44 -3.37 9.15 9.22
CA ARG A 44 -3.72 10.17 8.21
C ARG A 44 -5.05 10.86 8.52
N TRP A 45 -6.01 10.13 9.09
CA TRP A 45 -7.36 10.61 9.36
C TRP A 45 -7.71 10.75 10.85
N ASP A 46 -6.71 10.64 11.73
CA ASP A 46 -6.87 10.70 13.18
C ASP A 46 -7.90 9.70 13.72
N LEU A 47 -7.79 8.44 13.26
CA LEU A 47 -8.68 7.36 13.68
C LEU A 47 -8.04 6.55 14.79
N GLU A 48 -8.88 6.02 15.68
CA GLU A 48 -8.46 5.04 16.68
C GLU A 48 -8.09 3.71 16.00
N PRO A 49 -7.03 3.01 16.46
CA PRO A 49 -6.70 1.67 15.97
C PRO A 49 -7.85 0.69 16.16
N MET A 50 -8.05 -0.20 15.20
CA MET A 50 -9.15 -1.17 15.27
C MET A 50 -8.80 -2.36 16.17
N THR A 51 -7.52 -2.66 16.36
CA THR A 51 -7.03 -3.76 17.18
C THR A 51 -5.74 -3.41 17.92
N ILE A 52 -5.16 -4.39 18.62
CA ILE A 52 -3.81 -4.23 19.19
C ILE A 52 -2.74 -4.36 18.08
N ARG A 53 -3.05 -5.01 16.96
CA ARG A 53 -2.07 -5.36 15.92
C ARG A 53 -1.67 -4.17 15.06
N ASP A 54 -2.64 -3.46 14.51
CA ASP A 54 -2.47 -2.18 13.84
C ASP A 54 -1.92 -1.11 14.79
N ALA A 55 -2.37 -1.07 16.04
CA ALA A 55 -1.83 -0.15 17.04
C ALA A 55 -0.32 -0.31 17.28
N GLN A 56 0.23 -1.52 17.11
CA GLN A 56 1.65 -1.83 17.26
C GLN A 56 2.43 -1.86 15.93
N ALA A 57 1.74 -1.73 14.80
CA ALA A 57 2.37 -1.79 13.49
C ALA A 57 3.18 -0.51 13.20
N LYS A 58 4.21 -0.65 12.37
CA LYS A 58 4.97 0.51 11.88
C LYS A 58 4.15 1.30 10.86
N ASN A 59 4.20 2.63 10.91
CA ASN A 59 3.48 3.49 9.99
C ASN A 59 4.22 3.58 8.64
N LEU A 60 3.53 3.33 7.52
CA LEU A 60 4.10 3.50 6.17
C LEU A 60 4.45 4.96 5.85
N ALA A 61 3.85 5.94 6.54
CA ALA A 61 4.18 7.35 6.38
C ALA A 61 5.65 7.66 6.71
N ASP A 62 6.30 6.86 7.56
CA ASP A 62 7.72 7.02 7.91
C ASP A 62 8.66 6.79 6.71
N ALA A 63 8.18 6.11 5.67
CA ALA A 63 8.92 5.91 4.43
C ALA A 63 8.82 7.10 3.46
N LEU A 64 7.91 8.04 3.71
CA LEU A 64 7.66 9.21 2.88
C LEU A 64 8.40 10.44 3.40
N ASP A 65 8.84 11.31 2.47
CA ASP A 65 9.37 12.63 2.78
C ASP A 65 8.33 13.69 2.39
N PHE A 66 7.60 14.21 3.38
CA PHE A 66 6.60 15.24 3.15
C PHE A 66 7.18 16.64 2.96
N SER A 67 8.49 16.84 3.14
CA SER A 67 9.17 18.11 2.85
C SER A 67 9.46 18.29 1.36
N THR A 68 9.51 17.19 0.61
CA THR A 68 9.81 17.17 -0.82
C THR A 68 8.66 16.56 -1.61
N ARG A 69 8.14 17.27 -2.62
CA ARG A 69 7.09 16.76 -3.50
C ARG A 69 7.59 16.69 -4.94
N ARG A 70 7.50 15.53 -5.57
CA ARG A 70 7.76 15.36 -7.00
C ARG A 70 6.68 16.06 -7.83
N ASP A 71 7.11 16.77 -8.87
CA ASP A 71 6.21 17.40 -9.84
C ASP A 71 5.39 16.38 -10.62
N ALA A 72 4.21 16.81 -11.07
CA ALA A 72 3.39 16.00 -11.95
C ALA A 72 4.11 15.80 -13.29
N VAL A 73 4.05 14.58 -13.82
CA VAL A 73 4.54 14.26 -15.16
C VAL A 73 3.37 14.30 -16.13
N GLU A 74 3.53 14.99 -17.26
CA GLU A 74 2.59 14.87 -18.37
C GLU A 74 2.73 13.48 -19.00
N LEU A 75 1.65 12.70 -18.93
CA LEU A 75 1.58 11.39 -19.56
C LEU A 75 1.22 11.55 -21.04
N PRO A 76 1.77 10.72 -21.95
CA PRO A 76 1.34 10.72 -23.34
C PRO A 76 -0.15 10.37 -23.44
N ALA A 77 -0.83 10.96 -24.43
CA ALA A 77 -2.24 10.65 -24.68
C ALA A 77 -2.41 9.15 -24.96
N PHE A 78 -3.20 8.46 -24.14
CA PHE A 78 -3.54 7.07 -24.36
C PHE A 78 -4.53 6.98 -25.52
N THR A 79 -4.13 6.33 -26.61
CA THR A 79 -5.05 5.99 -27.71
C THR A 79 -5.56 4.57 -27.45
N PRO A 80 -6.82 4.38 -27.00
CA PRO A 80 -7.34 3.05 -26.76
C PRO A 80 -7.40 2.25 -28.08
N PRO A 81 -7.13 0.94 -28.04
CA PRO A 81 -7.40 0.10 -29.20
C PRO A 81 -8.91 0.13 -29.52
N PRO A 82 -9.31 -0.10 -30.77
CA PRO A 82 -10.73 -0.22 -31.11
C PRO A 82 -11.36 -1.31 -30.24
N PRO A 83 -12.59 -1.09 -29.72
CA PRO A 83 -13.24 -2.07 -28.88
C PRO A 83 -13.42 -3.38 -29.65
N SER A 84 -12.83 -4.46 -29.16
CA SER A 84 -13.07 -5.81 -29.66
C SER A 84 -14.06 -6.52 -28.75
N ALA A 85 -15.09 -7.15 -29.32
CA ALA A 85 -15.96 -8.03 -28.54
C ALA A 85 -15.14 -9.17 -27.94
N CYS A 86 -15.34 -9.46 -26.65
CA CYS A 86 -14.83 -10.69 -26.06
C CYS A 86 -15.57 -11.86 -26.71
N VAL A 87 -14.91 -12.57 -27.62
CA VAL A 87 -15.49 -13.79 -28.22
C VAL A 87 -15.33 -14.91 -27.21
N ASN A 88 -16.40 -15.24 -26.48
CA ASN A 88 -16.44 -16.47 -25.71
C ASN A 88 -16.77 -17.62 -26.67
N THR A 89 -15.73 -18.33 -27.13
CA THR A 89 -15.88 -19.51 -27.99
C THR A 89 -16.62 -20.67 -27.33
N ASN A 90 -16.82 -20.61 -26.00
CA ASN A 90 -17.46 -21.64 -25.19
C ASN A 90 -18.84 -21.20 -24.66
N HIS A 91 -19.44 -20.13 -25.19
CA HIS A 91 -20.82 -19.78 -24.86
C HIS A 91 -21.77 -20.77 -25.56
N PHE A 92 -22.01 -21.90 -24.91
CA PHE A 92 -23.06 -22.84 -25.27
C PHE A 92 -24.40 -22.21 -24.91
N GLY A 93 -25.23 -21.94 -25.92
CA GLY A 93 -26.65 -21.66 -25.72
C GLY A 93 -27.40 -22.88 -25.19
#